data_AF-A0A391P210-F1
#
_entry.id   AF-A0A391P210-F1
#
_cell.length_a   1.000
_cell.length_b   1.000
_cell.length_c   1.000
_cell.angle_alpha   90.00
_cell.angle_beta   90.00
_cell.angle_gamma   90.00
#
_symmetry.space_group_name_H-M   'P 1'
#
loop_
_entity.id
_entity.type
_entity.pdbx_description
1 polymer ?
#
loop_
_entity_poly.entity_id
_entity_poly.type
_entity_poly.pdbx_seq_one_letter_code
_entity_poly.pdbx_strand_id
1 'polypeptide(L)'
;MAATIIQFPQTHSNIFSNLTQLITLASDNQVVEEYAEIMAVCHEKGEFRPGEVETLQEQIRARRLENARPEEKPAVIPEKPGLYCYTPEMGEQKPKCQIEAERSYYGRHYHINTPLQLKGRGITFDRVLESKNLSKSAQYRLGWREYTVTERAFEKLQEQYTISQELLLD
;
A
#
# COMPACT_ATOMS: atom_id res chain seq x y z
N MET A 1 9.30 52.28 -2.83
CA MET A 1 9.23 51.81 -1.43
C MET A 1 8.51 50.48 -1.44
N ALA A 2 9.18 49.38 -1.09
CA ALA A 2 8.57 48.06 -1.02
C ALA A 2 7.82 47.93 0.32
N ALA A 3 6.54 47.58 0.27
CA ALA A 3 5.75 47.33 1.48
C ALA A 3 6.31 46.10 2.19
N THR A 4 6.78 46.27 3.43
CA THR A 4 7.22 45.17 4.29
C THR A 4 5.97 44.61 4.95
N ILE A 5 5.60 43.36 4.62
CA ILE A 5 4.47 42.67 5.24
C ILE A 5 4.89 42.31 6.67
N ILE A 6 4.26 42.94 7.67
CA ILE A 6 4.44 42.58 9.08
C ILE A 6 3.68 41.28 9.31
N GLN A 7 4.40 40.19 9.60
CA GLN A 7 3.79 38.94 10.05
C GLN A 7 3.57 39.01 11.56
N PHE A 8 2.30 39.00 11.99
CA PHE A 8 1.96 38.89 13.39
C PHE A 8 2.14 37.44 13.87
N PRO A 9 2.57 37.21 15.12
CA PRO A 9 2.66 35.87 15.68
C PRO A 9 1.26 35.21 15.66
N GLN A 10 1.14 34.07 14.98
CA GLN A 10 -0.08 33.27 15.00
C GLN A 10 -0.31 32.77 16.42
N THR A 11 -1.28 33.38 17.09
CA THR A 11 -1.75 32.91 18.39
C THR A 11 -2.90 31.96 18.14
N HIS A 12 -2.77 30.73 18.62
CA HIS A 12 -3.83 29.74 18.56
C HIS A 12 -4.71 29.80 19.82
N SER A 13 -5.95 29.34 19.71
CA SER A 13 -6.77 29.06 20.88
C SER A 13 -6.21 27.85 21.65
N ASN A 14 -6.40 27.84 22.96
CA ASN A 14 -5.99 26.71 23.81
C ASN A 14 -6.72 25.43 23.38
N ILE A 15 -7.98 25.56 22.97
CA ILE A 15 -8.78 24.41 22.53
C ILE A 15 -8.26 23.81 21.24
N PHE A 16 -7.86 24.65 20.28
CA PHE A 16 -7.21 24.19 19.06
C PHE A 16 -5.94 23.40 19.38
N SER A 17 -5.07 23.96 20.22
CA SER A 17 -3.80 23.29 20.59
C SER A 17 -4.04 21.94 21.28
N ASN A 18 -5.04 21.86 22.16
CA ASN A 18 -5.40 20.62 22.83
C ASN A 18 -5.96 19.57 21.85
N LEU A 19 -6.92 19.95 21.01
CA LEU A 19 -7.52 19.03 20.03
C LEU A 19 -6.50 18.54 19.01
N THR A 20 -5.60 19.41 18.53
CA THR A 20 -4.50 19.01 17.65
C THR A 20 -3.65 17.90 18.26
N GLN A 21 -3.29 18.01 19.54
CA GLN A 21 -2.51 16.99 20.24
C GLN A 21 -3.30 15.70 20.43
N LEU A 22 -4.57 15.80 20.86
CA LEU A 22 -5.45 14.65 21.08
C LEU A 22 -5.70 13.86 19.79
N ILE A 23 -6.01 14.54 18.68
CA ILE A 23 -6.21 13.91 17.37
C ILE A 23 -4.92 13.21 16.91
N THR A 24 -3.76 13.82 17.13
CA THR A 24 -2.47 13.21 16.75
C THR A 24 -2.21 11.89 17.49
N LEU A 25 -2.61 11.80 18.75
CA LEU A 25 -2.39 10.63 19.60
C LEU A 25 -3.44 9.52 19.42
N ALA A 26 -4.59 9.83 18.81
CA ALA A 26 -5.71 8.90 18.68
C ALA A 26 -5.35 7.73 17.76
N SER A 27 -5.26 6.51 18.28
CA SER A 27 -4.95 5.31 17.49
C SER A 27 -6.17 4.66 16.83
N ASP A 28 -7.38 5.08 17.21
CA ASP A 28 -8.63 4.47 16.74
C ASP A 28 -9.60 5.53 16.20
N ASN A 29 -10.40 5.15 15.21
CA ASN A 29 -11.33 6.06 14.54
C ASN A 29 -12.53 6.45 15.40
N GLN A 30 -12.93 5.62 16.37
CA GLN A 30 -13.96 5.97 17.34
C GLN A 30 -13.50 7.13 18.23
N VAL A 31 -12.25 7.09 18.70
CA VAL A 31 -11.66 8.16 19.52
C VAL A 31 -11.52 9.46 18.69
N VAL A 32 -11.14 9.34 17.41
CA VAL A 32 -11.11 10.50 16.51
C VAL A 32 -12.51 11.10 16.31
N GLU A 33 -13.57 10.27 16.27
CA GLU A 33 -14.96 10.75 16.19
C GLU A 33 -15.36 11.54 17.44
N GLU A 34 -15.04 11.04 18.63
CA GLU A 34 -15.31 11.75 19.89
C GLU A 34 -14.66 13.16 19.91
N TYR A 35 -13.43 13.29 19.41
CA TYR A 35 -12.78 14.59 19.29
C TYR A 35 -13.40 15.48 18.21
N ALA A 36 -13.93 14.91 17.13
CA ALA A 36 -14.67 15.64 16.10
C ALA A 36 -15.98 16.21 16.67
N GLU A 37 -16.68 15.45 17.53
CA GLU A 37 -17.88 15.92 18.23
C GLU A 37 -17.56 17.06 19.22
N ILE A 38 -16.48 16.93 20.00
CA ILE A 38 -16.02 18.00 20.91
C ILE A 38 -15.69 19.28 20.11
N MET A 39 -14.99 19.14 18.98
CA MET A 39 -14.71 20.25 18.08
C MET A 39 -16.00 20.92 17.60
N ALA A 40 -17.02 20.16 17.21
CA ALA A 40 -18.30 20.71 16.76
C ALA A 40 -18.98 21.54 17.85
N VAL A 41 -19.05 21.03 19.08
CA VAL A 41 -19.64 21.75 20.23
C VAL A 41 -18.88 23.05 20.53
N CYS A 42 -17.54 23.03 20.49
CA CYS A 42 -16.74 24.22 20.76
C CYS A 42 -16.78 25.25 19.62
N HIS A 43 -17.04 24.80 18.39
CA HIS A 43 -17.29 25.68 17.26
C HIS A 43 -18.62 26.43 17.39
N GLU A 44 -19.69 25.75 17.81
CA GLU A 44 -20.98 26.39 18.10
C GLU A 44 -20.87 27.44 19.22
N LYS A 45 -19.97 27.23 20.19
CA LYS A 45 -19.70 28.18 21.27
C LYS A 45 -18.79 29.35 20.87
N GLY A 46 -18.23 29.34 19.66
CA GLY A 46 -17.32 30.38 19.18
C GLY A 46 -15.95 30.38 19.87
N GLU A 47 -15.47 29.21 20.34
CA GLU A 47 -14.20 29.09 21.07
C GLU A 47 -12.96 29.04 20.13
N PHE A 48 -13.18 28.96 18.82
CA PHE A 48 -12.13 28.89 17.80
C PHE A 48 -11.89 30.24 17.12
N ARG A 49 -10.65 30.43 16.65
CA ARG A 49 -10.28 31.53 15.77
C ARG A 49 -10.55 31.15 14.30
N PRO A 50 -10.68 32.14 13.40
CA PRO A 50 -10.85 31.86 11.98
C PRO A 50 -9.73 30.97 11.41
N GLY A 51 -10.07 29.90 10.69
CA GLY A 51 -9.11 28.96 10.08
C GLY A 51 -8.72 27.75 10.94
N GLU A 52 -8.97 27.79 12.25
CA GLU A 52 -8.61 26.71 13.18
C GLU A 52 -9.46 25.45 12.97
N VAL A 53 -10.75 25.63 12.70
CA VAL A 53 -11.69 24.53 12.51
C VAL A 53 -11.38 23.77 11.22
N GLU A 54 -11.09 24.48 10.15
CA GLU A 54 -10.71 23.91 8.85
C GLU A 54 -9.43 23.07 9.00
N THR A 55 -8.46 23.57 9.75
CA THR A 55 -7.20 22.87 10.02
C THR A 55 -7.44 21.58 10.82
N LEU A 56 -8.30 21.62 11.85
CA LEU A 56 -8.67 20.44 12.63
C LEU A 56 -9.45 19.42 11.79
N GLN A 57 -10.34 19.87 10.90
CA GLN A 57 -11.08 18.98 9.98
C GLN A 57 -10.12 18.24 9.03
N GLU A 58 -9.14 18.93 8.47
CA GLU A 58 -8.10 18.31 7.64
C GLU A 58 -7.29 17.30 8.45
N GLN A 59 -6.92 17.64 9.69
CA GLN A 59 -6.18 16.74 10.57
C GLN A 59 -6.99 15.49 10.95
N ILE A 60 -8.28 15.64 11.28
CA ILE A 60 -9.21 14.54 11.54
C ILE A 60 -9.29 13.62 10.32
N ARG A 61 -9.47 14.20 9.12
CA ARG A 61 -9.53 13.42 7.88
C ARG A 61 -8.24 12.64 7.64
N ALA A 62 -7.08 13.29 7.81
CA ALA A 62 -5.79 12.66 7.65
C ALA A 62 -5.60 11.51 8.66
N ARG A 63 -5.97 11.73 9.93
CA ARG A 63 -5.85 10.72 10.98
C ARG A 63 -6.76 9.52 10.75
N ARG A 64 -8.01 9.76 10.32
CA ARG A 64 -8.94 8.68 9.95
C ARG A 64 -8.37 7.79 8.85
N LEU A 65 -7.75 8.41 7.84
CA LEU A 65 -7.11 7.70 6.75
C LEU A 65 -5.89 6.90 7.23
N GLU A 66 -5.10 7.46 8.14
CA GLU A 66 -3.93 6.80 8.73
C GLU A 66 -4.32 5.60 9.58
N ASN A 67 -5.29 5.75 10.48
CA ASN A 67 -5.81 4.67 11.33
C ASN A 67 -6.51 3.58 10.52
N ALA A 68 -7.08 3.92 9.35
CA ALA A 68 -7.67 2.95 8.44
C ALA A 68 -6.63 2.20 7.58
N ARG A 69 -5.34 2.57 7.64
CA ARG A 69 -4.31 1.82 6.92
C ARG A 69 -4.18 0.43 7.57
N PRO A 70 -4.17 -0.64 6.76
CA PRO A 70 -3.97 -1.98 7.29
C PRO A 70 -2.59 -2.08 7.94
N GLU A 71 -2.51 -2.86 9.02
CA GLU A 71 -1.24 -3.17 9.66
C GLU A 71 -0.34 -3.92 8.68
N GLU A 72 0.93 -3.48 8.58
CA GLU A 72 1.91 -4.16 7.73
C GLU A 72 2.20 -5.56 8.28
N LYS A 73 1.76 -6.59 7.55
CA LYS A 73 2.06 -7.98 7.90
C LYS A 73 3.42 -8.36 7.33
N PRO A 74 4.29 -8.99 8.13
CA PRO A 74 5.64 -9.35 7.69
C PRO A 74 5.60 -10.35 6.53
N ALA A 75 6.53 -10.21 5.60
CA ALA A 75 6.64 -11.10 4.45
C ALA A 75 6.86 -12.55 4.89
N VAL A 76 6.02 -13.46 4.39
CA VAL A 76 6.21 -14.91 4.58
C VAL A 76 7.47 -15.35 3.85
N ILE A 77 8.38 -16.04 4.55
CA ILE A 77 9.55 -16.68 3.94
C ILE A 77 9.16 -18.12 3.58
N PRO A 78 8.98 -18.45 2.29
CA PRO A 78 8.53 -19.76 1.86
C PRO A 78 9.66 -20.79 1.94
N GLU A 79 9.54 -21.77 2.84
CA GLU A 79 10.50 -22.88 2.95
C GLU A 79 10.15 -24.08 2.05
N LYS A 80 8.88 -24.21 1.66
CA LYS A 80 8.37 -25.34 0.89
C LYS A 80 7.87 -24.89 -0.48
N PRO A 81 7.99 -25.74 -1.53
CA PRO A 81 7.32 -25.48 -2.80
C PRO A 81 5.83 -25.25 -2.62
N GLY A 82 5.28 -24.30 -3.38
CA GLY A 82 3.87 -23.97 -3.31
C GLY A 82 3.57 -22.56 -3.81
N LEU A 83 2.28 -22.25 -3.84
CA LEU A 83 1.77 -20.94 -4.19
C LEU A 83 1.54 -20.10 -2.92
N TYR A 84 2.16 -18.92 -2.89
CA TYR A 84 2.08 -17.95 -1.82
C TYR A 84 1.40 -16.68 -2.34
N CYS A 85 0.12 -16.54 -2.01
CA CYS A 85 -0.65 -15.35 -2.38
C CYS A 85 -0.43 -14.24 -1.35
N TYR A 86 -0.36 -13.00 -1.81
CA TYR A 86 -0.33 -11.82 -0.95
C TYR A 86 -1.25 -10.73 -1.50
N THR A 87 -1.85 -9.97 -0.58
CA THR A 87 -2.79 -8.88 -0.87
C THR A 87 -2.21 -7.56 -0.34
N PRO A 88 -1.51 -6.77 -1.18
CA PRO A 88 -0.88 -5.52 -0.76
C PRO A 88 -1.85 -4.53 -0.10
N GLU A 89 -3.10 -4.51 -0.56
CA GLU A 89 -4.16 -3.65 -0.05
C GLU A 89 -4.58 -3.99 1.39
N MET A 90 -4.21 -5.17 1.89
CA MET A 90 -4.40 -5.60 3.28
C MET A 90 -3.12 -5.50 4.11
N GLY A 91 -2.11 -4.76 3.61
CA GLY A 91 -0.83 -4.59 4.28
C GLY A 91 0.10 -5.80 4.17
N GLU A 92 -0.22 -6.79 3.33
CA GLU A 92 0.62 -7.98 3.16
C GLU A 92 1.84 -7.68 2.30
N GLN A 93 3.03 -7.95 2.85
CA GLN A 93 4.26 -7.82 2.10
C GLN A 93 4.49 -9.00 1.17
N LYS A 94 5.13 -8.71 0.03
CA LYS A 94 5.48 -9.69 -0.98
C LYS A 94 6.42 -10.78 -0.42
N PRO A 95 6.08 -12.07 -0.56
CA PRO A 95 6.95 -13.17 -0.14
C PRO A 95 8.14 -13.33 -1.08
N LYS A 96 9.29 -13.70 -0.51
CA LYS A 96 10.54 -13.88 -1.26
C LYS A 96 10.57 -15.26 -1.94
N CYS A 97 9.93 -15.35 -3.10
CA CYS A 97 9.83 -16.56 -3.90
C CYS A 97 10.84 -16.58 -5.08
N GLN A 98 11.10 -17.78 -5.60
CA GLN A 98 11.92 -18.01 -6.81
C GLN A 98 11.22 -17.62 -8.11
N ILE A 99 9.89 -17.70 -8.12
CA ILE A 99 9.04 -17.38 -9.27
C ILE A 99 7.98 -16.38 -8.80
N GLU A 100 7.69 -15.41 -9.65
CA GLU A 100 6.60 -14.46 -9.45
C GLU A 100 5.58 -14.64 -10.55
N ALA A 101 4.33 -14.86 -10.18
CA ALA A 101 3.24 -15.18 -11.09
C ALA A 101 2.16 -14.12 -11.08
N GLU A 102 1.62 -13.87 -12.28
CA GLU A 102 0.48 -13.02 -12.53
C GLU A 102 -0.53 -13.82 -13.35
N ARG A 103 -1.80 -13.77 -12.97
CA ARG A 103 -2.86 -14.44 -13.72
C ARG A 103 -3.28 -13.55 -14.88
N SER A 104 -3.41 -14.12 -16.09
CA SER A 104 -3.90 -13.33 -17.22
C SER A 104 -5.36 -12.90 -17.05
N TYR A 105 -5.74 -11.81 -17.70
CA TYR A 105 -7.07 -11.18 -17.60
C TYR A 105 -8.25 -12.14 -17.88
N TYR A 106 -8.05 -13.11 -18.77
CA TYR A 106 -9.07 -14.14 -19.08
C TYR A 106 -8.87 -15.46 -18.31
N GLY A 107 -7.92 -15.49 -17.38
CA GLY A 107 -7.70 -16.58 -16.43
C GLY A 107 -7.16 -17.89 -16.99
N ARG A 108 -6.90 -17.99 -18.30
CA ARG A 108 -6.53 -19.25 -19.00
C ARG A 108 -5.04 -19.60 -18.93
N HIS A 109 -4.20 -18.64 -18.57
CA HIS A 109 -2.75 -18.81 -18.48
C HIS A 109 -2.18 -17.88 -17.42
N TYR A 110 -0.96 -18.18 -16.99
CA TYR A 110 -0.21 -17.36 -16.06
C TYR A 110 1.01 -16.78 -16.77
N HIS A 111 1.33 -15.54 -16.48
CA HIS A 111 2.61 -14.94 -16.80
C HIS A 111 3.51 -15.11 -15.60
N ILE A 112 4.67 -15.73 -15.78
CA ILE A 112 5.64 -15.95 -14.71
C ILE A 112 6.95 -15.28 -15.04
N ASN A 113 7.56 -14.68 -14.02
CA ASN A 113 8.86 -14.06 -14.09
C ASN A 113 9.80 -14.81 -13.15
N THR A 114 10.96 -15.24 -13.66
CA THR A 114 11.94 -15.98 -12.86
C THR A 114 13.36 -15.81 -13.41
N PRO A 115 14.40 -15.82 -12.56
CA PRO A 115 15.79 -15.90 -13.02
C PRO A 115 16.13 -17.28 -13.61
N LEU A 116 15.31 -18.31 -13.35
CA LEU A 116 15.54 -19.67 -13.79
C LEU A 116 15.25 -19.84 -15.28
N GLN A 117 15.85 -20.88 -15.89
CA GLN A 117 15.52 -21.27 -17.25
C GLN A 117 14.54 -22.45 -17.22
N LEU A 118 13.28 -22.17 -17.52
CA LEU A 118 12.22 -23.18 -17.55
C LEU A 118 12.07 -23.75 -18.97
N LYS A 119 11.79 -25.06 -19.05
CA LYS A 119 11.47 -25.77 -20.29
C LYS A 119 10.43 -26.84 -19.98
N GLY A 120 9.49 -27.04 -20.91
CA GLY A 120 8.48 -28.08 -20.75
C GLY A 120 7.26 -27.85 -21.64
N ARG A 121 6.39 -28.85 -21.71
CA ARG A 121 5.11 -28.73 -22.42
C ARG A 121 4.21 -27.75 -21.68
N GLY A 122 3.69 -26.75 -22.41
CA GLY A 122 2.83 -25.72 -21.84
C GLY A 122 3.57 -24.57 -21.17
N ILE A 123 4.88 -24.44 -21.40
CA ILE A 123 5.70 -23.29 -21.01
C ILE A 123 6.22 -22.63 -22.30
N THR A 124 5.80 -21.40 -22.54
CA THR A 124 6.23 -20.58 -23.67
C THR A 124 7.16 -19.50 -23.15
N PHE A 125 8.35 -19.38 -23.74
CA PHE A 125 9.27 -18.30 -23.42
C PHE A 125 8.86 -17.04 -24.19
N ASP A 126 8.67 -15.94 -23.47
CA ASP A 126 8.23 -14.69 -24.07
C ASP A 126 9.41 -13.75 -24.32
N ARG A 127 10.16 -13.40 -23.27
CA ARG A 127 11.32 -12.49 -23.37
C ARG A 127 12.22 -12.50 -22.14
N VAL A 128 13.37 -11.85 -22.25
CA VAL A 128 14.20 -11.44 -21.11
C VAL A 128 13.81 -10.01 -20.71
N LEU A 129 13.66 -9.76 -19.41
CA LEU A 129 13.32 -8.45 -18.86
C LEU A 129 14.55 -7.54 -18.89
N GLU A 130 14.47 -6.52 -19.74
CA GLU A 130 15.46 -5.46 -19.87
C GLU A 130 15.00 -4.21 -19.09
N SER A 131 15.93 -3.32 -18.76
CA SER A 131 15.64 -2.09 -17.99
C SER A 131 14.55 -1.23 -18.64
N LYS A 132 14.50 -1.19 -19.99
CA LYS A 132 13.48 -0.44 -20.74
C LYS A 132 12.04 -0.98 -20.57
N ASN A 133 11.91 -2.24 -20.17
CA ASN A 133 10.62 -2.92 -19.98
C ASN A 133 10.16 -2.90 -18.50
N LEU A 134 10.96 -2.34 -17.59
CA LEU A 134 10.73 -2.39 -16.15
C LEU A 134 10.47 -0.99 -15.58
N SER A 135 9.52 -0.91 -14.64
CA SER A 135 9.35 0.27 -13.80
C SER A 135 10.51 0.40 -12.81
N LYS A 136 10.65 1.58 -12.18
CA LYS A 136 11.66 1.80 -11.12
C LYS A 136 11.55 0.77 -9.98
N SER A 137 10.32 0.42 -9.58
CA SER A 137 10.06 -0.57 -8.53
C SER A 137 10.34 -2.01 -8.97
N ALA A 138 10.29 -2.31 -10.27
CA ALA A 138 10.51 -3.65 -10.81
C ALA A 138 11.95 -3.91 -11.29
N GLN A 139 12.89 -2.97 -11.12
CA GLN A 139 14.26 -3.10 -11.62
C GLN A 139 15.04 -4.29 -11.04
N TYR A 140 14.66 -4.80 -9.86
CA TYR A 140 15.28 -6.01 -9.29
C TYR A 140 15.06 -7.26 -10.16
N ARG A 141 14.09 -7.23 -11.10
CA ARG A 141 13.84 -8.30 -12.08
C ARG A 141 14.70 -8.20 -13.33
N LEU A 142 15.67 -7.28 -13.39
CA LEU A 142 16.53 -7.12 -14.55
C LEU A 142 17.27 -8.43 -14.88
N GLY A 143 17.18 -8.88 -16.13
CA GLY A 143 17.77 -10.14 -16.59
C GLY A 143 16.94 -11.39 -16.29
N TRP A 144 15.79 -11.26 -15.64
CA TRP A 144 14.85 -12.38 -15.47
C TRP A 144 14.17 -12.73 -16.79
N ARG A 145 13.62 -13.94 -16.85
CA ARG A 145 12.88 -14.46 -18.00
C ARG A 145 11.39 -14.45 -17.70
N GLU A 146 10.65 -13.96 -18.67
CA GLU A 146 9.19 -13.98 -18.68
C GLU A 146 8.71 -15.17 -19.51
N TYR A 147 7.74 -15.90 -18.98
CA TYR A 147 7.11 -17.04 -19.62
C TYR A 147 5.60 -16.97 -19.49
N THR A 148 4.91 -17.46 -20.52
CA THR A 148 3.49 -17.76 -20.48
C THR A 148 3.31 -19.25 -20.22
N VAL A 149 2.60 -19.60 -19.15
CA VAL A 149 2.39 -20.99 -18.74
C VAL A 149 0.91 -21.36 -18.68
N THR A 150 0.59 -22.58 -19.10
CA THR A 150 -0.77 -23.13 -18.95
C THR A 150 -1.04 -23.53 -17.50
N GLU A 151 -2.31 -23.64 -17.10
CA GLU A 151 -2.70 -24.05 -15.74
C GLU A 151 -2.03 -25.35 -15.30
N ARG A 152 -2.02 -26.38 -16.16
CA ARG A 152 -1.37 -27.68 -15.86
C ARG A 152 0.15 -27.57 -15.69
N ALA A 153 0.80 -26.67 -16.44
CA ALA A 153 2.22 -26.43 -16.27
C ALA A 153 2.49 -25.67 -14.97
N PHE A 154 1.61 -24.73 -14.63
CA PHE A 154 1.68 -23.95 -13.39
C PHE A 154 1.53 -24.83 -12.15
N GLU A 155 0.57 -25.75 -12.11
CA GLU A 155 0.41 -26.72 -11.02
C GLU A 155 1.70 -27.52 -10.76
N LYS A 156 2.35 -28.00 -11.83
CA LYS A 156 3.63 -28.70 -11.71
C LYS A 156 4.79 -27.83 -11.23
N LEU A 157 4.75 -26.53 -11.53
CA LEU A 157 5.74 -25.59 -11.03
C LEU A 157 5.54 -25.32 -9.54
N GLN A 158 4.30 -25.29 -9.05
CA GLN A 158 4.00 -25.15 -7.62
C GLN A 158 4.54 -26.32 -6.79
N GLU A 159 4.56 -27.54 -7.34
CA GLU A 159 5.13 -28.71 -6.66
C GLU A 159 6.65 -28.63 -6.47
N GLN A 160 7.35 -27.88 -7.33
CA GLN A 160 8.81 -27.86 -7.40
C GLN A 160 9.42 -26.56 -6.90
N TYR A 161 8.70 -25.45 -7.03
CA TYR A 161 9.21 -24.12 -6.75
C TYR A 161 8.26 -23.35 -5.83
N THR A 162 8.84 -22.42 -5.08
CA THR A 162 8.11 -21.38 -4.37
C THR A 162 7.65 -20.32 -5.38
N ILE A 163 6.36 -20.06 -5.45
CA ILE A 163 5.77 -19.10 -6.38
C ILE A 163 5.02 -18.04 -5.57
N SER A 164 5.27 -16.76 -5.82
CA SER A 164 4.45 -15.68 -5.27
C SER A 164 3.41 -15.23 -6.29
N GLN A 165 2.20 -14.90 -5.83
CA GLN A 165 1.16 -14.30 -6.66
C GLN A 165 0.49 -13.15 -5.93
N GLU A 166 0.35 -12.03 -6.63
CA GLU A 166 -0.40 -10.88 -6.13
C GLU A 166 -1.90 -11.10 -6.35
N LEU A 167 -2.69 -10.87 -5.31
CA LEU A 167 -4.14 -10.83 -5.38
C LEU A 167 -4.59 -9.40 -5.05
N LEU A 168 -5.36 -8.81 -5.95
CA LEU A 168 -6.00 -7.50 -5.75
C LEU A 168 -7.43 -7.74 -5.25
N LEU A 169 -7.92 -6.88 -4.36
CA LEU A 169 -9.32 -6.88 -3.96
C LEU A 169 -10.09 -6.09 -5.03
N ASP A 170 -10.94 -6.79 -5.77
CA ASP A 170 -11.90 -6.19 -6.71
C ASP A 170 -13.19 -5.77 -5.97
#